data_AF-A0A6G6Y878-F1
#
_entry.id   AF-A0A6G6Y878-F1
#
_cell.length_a   1.000
_cell.length_b   1.000
_cell.length_c   1.000
_cell.angle_alpha   90.00
_cell.angle_beta   90.00
_cell.angle_gamma   90.00
#
_symmetry.space_group_name_H-M   'P 1'
#
loop_
_entity.id
_entity.type
_entity.pdbx_description
1 polymer ?
#
loop_
_entity_poly.entity_id
_entity_poly.type
_entity_poly.pdbx_seq_one_letter_code
_entity_poly.pdbx_strand_id
1 'polypeptide(L)'
;MQQEAIPFAAVQAAWTLPRPGDAVRARILVAARWLLRRSEGSRLDLREVTTLSGVPLAIIRTHYPDSAALYRASRLALIEQVVARLPATPSASGEFDLLVSRYLRAACDALAQTAHRELAQSVRRDGEREPWLIAAYSDSITRPLAIGLEHLLLIGIFRGLVSVTDPARRADDLLARLLEKAGRRGGDPLQQLRMLVEAFYGSGADASRECGVSGASPATDERRPVIRRGALTLDRDPLEIRWQGRAIALSPIEARIVAELVERGRATSAQIQALIAAEGGRTSTRDVFLYRIRRKFAQAGAPDLIETVKGWGLKLRPQEAARSSVISEGVQVVAAS
;
A
#
# COMPACT_ATOMS: atom_id res chain seq x y z
N MET A 1 13.94 28.11 8.90
CA MET A 1 13.32 27.07 9.75
C MET A 1 13.12 25.82 8.91
N GLN A 2 13.94 24.79 9.10
CA GLN A 2 13.76 23.50 8.42
C GLN A 2 12.70 22.71 9.20
N GLN A 3 11.55 22.44 8.57
CA GLN A 3 10.54 21.53 9.13
C GLN A 3 10.96 20.10 8.81
N GLU A 4 11.50 19.39 9.81
CA GLU A 4 11.66 17.94 9.71
C GLU A 4 10.29 17.26 9.69
N ALA A 5 10.04 16.49 8.64
CA ALA A 5 8.87 15.62 8.54
C ALA A 5 9.01 14.49 9.57
N ILE A 6 8.19 14.53 10.63
CA ILE A 6 8.17 13.48 11.65
C ILE A 6 7.72 12.17 10.97
N PRO A 7 8.54 11.11 10.98
CA PRO A 7 8.17 9.85 10.35
C PRO A 7 6.99 9.19 11.07
N PHE A 8 6.00 8.73 10.30
CA PHE A 8 4.74 8.13 10.75
C PHE A 8 4.91 6.98 11.77
N ALA A 9 6.01 6.22 11.67
CA ALA A 9 6.34 5.15 12.61
C ALA A 9 6.63 5.67 14.03
N ALA A 10 7.16 6.88 14.19
CA ALA A 10 7.39 7.50 15.49
C ALA A 10 6.07 7.95 16.16
N VAL A 11 5.04 8.25 15.36
CA VAL A 11 3.70 8.60 15.85
C VAL A 11 3.00 7.36 16.42
N GLN A 12 3.12 6.20 15.77
CA GLN A 12 2.52 4.94 16.24
C GLN A 12 3.17 4.36 17.50
N ALA A 13 4.49 4.50 17.67
CA ALA A 13 5.21 3.87 18.78
C ALA A 13 5.02 4.56 20.15
N ALA A 14 4.54 5.80 20.20
CA ALA A 14 4.51 6.60 21.42
C ALA A 14 3.30 6.36 22.35
N TRP A 15 2.36 5.49 21.99
CA TRP A 15 1.04 5.41 22.66
C TRP A 15 0.59 3.99 22.94
N THR A 16 1.23 3.36 23.92
CA THR A 16 0.74 2.12 24.56
C THR A 16 0.36 2.41 26.01
N LEU A 17 -0.91 2.08 26.33
CA LEU A 17 -1.65 2.21 27.60
C LEU A 17 -2.01 3.65 28.06
N PRO A 18 -3.25 3.87 28.53
CA PRO A 18 -3.69 5.17 29.01
C PRO A 18 -2.93 5.52 30.30
N ARG A 19 -2.02 6.48 30.21
CA ARG A 19 -1.37 7.08 31.38
C ARG A 19 -2.39 7.93 32.13
N PRO A 20 -2.23 8.18 33.44
CA PRO A 20 -3.12 9.06 34.20
C PRO A 20 -3.31 10.47 33.58
N GLY A 21 -2.34 10.94 32.77
CA GLY A 21 -2.44 12.18 32.00
C GLY A 21 -3.34 12.14 30.75
N ASP A 22 -3.76 10.96 30.29
CA ASP A 22 -4.49 10.82 29.02
C ASP A 22 -5.96 11.23 29.15
N ALA A 23 -6.57 11.07 30.34
CA ALA A 23 -7.92 11.56 30.60
C ALA A 23 -8.00 13.10 30.53
N VAL A 24 -6.99 13.80 31.09
CA VAL A 24 -6.91 15.27 31.03
C VAL A 24 -6.70 15.71 29.58
N ARG A 25 -5.74 15.12 28.87
CA ARG A 25 -5.49 15.44 27.46
C ARG A 25 -6.71 15.18 26.59
N ALA A 26 -7.42 14.06 26.79
CA ALA A 26 -8.64 13.75 26.06
C ALA A 26 -9.72 14.82 26.27
N ARG A 27 -9.95 15.28 27.51
CA ARG A 27 -10.90 16.38 27.80
C ARG A 27 -10.52 17.67 27.08
N ILE A 28 -9.25 18.05 27.09
CA ILE A 28 -8.75 19.25 26.39
C ILE A 28 -9.01 19.12 24.88
N LEU A 29 -8.68 17.97 24.28
CA LEU A 29 -8.87 17.74 22.84
C LEU A 29 -10.36 17.72 22.45
N VAL A 30 -11.23 17.13 23.26
CA VAL A 30 -12.69 17.15 23.03
C VAL A 30 -13.24 18.57 23.04
N ALA A 31 -12.86 19.39 24.03
CA ALA A 31 -13.25 20.79 24.10
C ALA A 31 -12.72 21.60 22.89
N ALA A 32 -11.45 21.43 22.54
CA ALA A 32 -10.85 22.07 21.38
C ALA A 32 -11.57 21.70 20.08
N ARG A 33 -11.92 20.42 19.87
CA ARG A 33 -12.70 19.98 18.69
C ARG A 33 -14.09 20.60 18.65
N TRP A 34 -14.76 20.70 19.78
CA TRP A 34 -16.08 21.33 19.86
C TRP A 34 -16.02 22.80 19.44
N LEU A 35 -15.03 23.55 19.93
CA LEU A 35 -14.82 24.96 19.55
C LEU A 35 -14.50 25.08 18.06
N LEU A 36 -13.58 24.26 17.53
CA LEU A 36 -13.20 24.29 16.11
C LEU A 36 -14.33 23.96 15.14
N ARG A 37 -15.37 23.23 15.60
CA ARG A 37 -16.57 22.96 14.79
C ARG A 37 -17.51 24.16 14.71
N ARG A 38 -17.49 25.05 15.70
CA ARG A 38 -18.35 26.25 15.76
C ARG A 38 -17.67 27.48 15.21
N SER A 39 -16.34 27.55 15.26
CA SER A 39 -15.59 28.71 14.77
C SER A 39 -15.43 28.69 13.25
N GLU A 40 -15.68 29.84 12.62
CA GLU A 40 -15.40 30.05 11.19
C GLU A 40 -13.89 30.13 10.90
N GLY A 41 -13.04 30.24 11.93
CA GLY A 41 -11.59 30.31 11.82
C GLY A 41 -10.83 29.19 12.53
N SER A 42 -9.53 29.09 12.19
CA SER A 42 -8.55 28.16 12.78
C SER A 42 -8.00 28.59 14.15
N ARG A 43 -8.26 29.84 14.58
CA ARG A 43 -7.75 30.36 15.85
C ARG A 43 -8.55 29.81 17.01
N LEU A 44 -7.87 29.03 17.84
CA LEU A 44 -8.39 28.48 19.09
C LEU A 44 -7.98 29.40 20.25
N ASP A 45 -8.94 29.80 21.10
CA ASP A 45 -8.61 30.49 22.36
C ASP A 45 -8.46 29.47 23.50
N LEU A 46 -7.27 29.40 24.10
CA LEU A 46 -7.00 28.51 25.23
C LEU A 46 -7.86 28.82 26.46
N ARG A 47 -8.34 30.06 26.61
CA ARG A 47 -9.28 30.44 27.69
C ARG A 47 -10.65 29.83 27.46
N GLU A 48 -11.16 29.84 26.23
CA GLU A 48 -12.41 29.14 25.91
C GLU A 48 -12.29 27.63 26.12
N VAL A 49 -11.14 27.04 25.75
CA VAL A 49 -10.85 25.63 26.04
C VAL A 49 -10.82 25.35 27.54
N THR A 50 -10.24 26.26 28.34
CA THR A 50 -10.24 26.17 29.82
C THR A 50 -11.68 26.09 30.34
N THR A 51 -12.53 27.03 29.93
CA THR A 51 -13.94 27.09 30.33
C THR A 51 -14.69 25.82 29.94
N LEU A 52 -14.53 25.34 28.71
CA LEU A 52 -15.28 24.19 28.21
C LEU A 52 -14.76 22.84 28.73
N SER A 53 -13.44 22.70 28.89
CA SER A 53 -12.83 21.45 29.37
C SER A 53 -12.85 21.33 30.90
N GLY A 54 -12.99 22.43 31.63
CA GLY A 54 -12.81 22.49 33.09
C GLY A 54 -11.36 22.25 33.55
N VAL A 55 -10.38 22.32 32.64
CA VAL A 55 -8.96 22.13 32.94
C VAL A 55 -8.28 23.49 33.04
N PRO A 56 -7.58 23.82 34.15
CA PRO A 56 -6.94 25.12 34.31
C PRO A 56 -5.94 25.45 33.18
N LEU A 57 -5.88 26.73 32.78
CA LEU A 57 -5.01 27.19 31.69
C LEU A 57 -3.54 26.80 31.87
N ALA A 58 -3.03 26.82 33.11
CA ALA A 58 -1.66 26.41 33.41
C ALA A 58 -1.41 24.94 33.01
N ILE A 59 -2.35 24.04 33.33
CA ILE A 59 -2.27 22.62 32.97
C ILE A 59 -2.41 22.41 31.46
N ILE A 60 -3.31 23.16 30.80
CA ILE A 60 -3.42 23.14 29.34
C ILE A 60 -2.07 23.52 28.71
N ARG A 61 -1.43 24.60 29.19
CA ARG A 61 -0.13 25.07 28.70
C ARG A 61 1.01 24.08 28.96
N THR A 62 0.95 23.30 30.03
CA THR A 62 1.90 22.20 30.27
C THR A 62 1.83 21.14 29.17
N HIS A 63 0.63 20.83 28.67
CA HIS A 63 0.47 19.86 27.58
C HIS A 63 0.61 20.47 26.19
N TYR A 64 0.18 21.72 26.02
CA TYR A 64 0.08 22.43 24.75
C TYR A 64 0.49 23.88 24.95
N PRO A 65 1.75 24.25 24.65
CA PRO A 65 2.31 25.57 24.96
C PRO A 65 1.49 26.75 24.41
N ASP A 66 0.87 26.55 23.25
CA ASP A 66 0.06 27.55 22.56
C ASP A 66 -1.15 26.92 21.83
N SER A 67 -1.96 27.79 21.20
CA SER A 67 -3.15 27.38 20.45
C SER A 67 -2.84 26.59 19.18
N ALA A 68 -1.68 26.84 18.55
CA ALA A 68 -1.25 26.12 17.35
C ALA A 68 -0.86 24.67 17.69
N ALA A 69 -0.16 24.46 18.80
CA ALA A 69 0.19 23.14 19.33
C ALA A 69 -1.08 22.34 19.69
N LEU A 70 -2.05 22.98 20.34
CA LEU A 70 -3.34 22.33 20.65
C LEU A 70 -4.15 22.01 19.38
N TYR A 71 -4.20 22.93 18.41
CA TYR A 71 -4.84 22.68 17.12
C TYR A 71 -4.20 21.47 16.41
N ARG A 72 -2.87 21.45 16.32
CA ARG A 72 -2.10 20.35 15.70
C ARG A 72 -2.38 19.01 16.38
N ALA A 73 -2.31 18.97 17.71
CA ALA A 73 -2.60 17.76 18.49
C ALA A 73 -4.04 17.27 18.29
N SER A 74 -5.01 18.19 18.23
CA SER A 74 -6.41 17.86 17.99
C SER A 74 -6.64 17.19 16.64
N ARG A 75 -5.95 17.66 15.59
CA ARG A 75 -6.02 17.12 14.23
C ARG A 75 -5.26 15.81 14.06
N LEU A 76 -4.07 15.66 14.65
CA LEU A 76 -3.34 14.39 14.67
C LEU A 76 -4.15 13.30 15.36
N ALA A 77 -4.79 13.61 16.49
CA ALA A 77 -5.67 12.67 17.17
C ALA A 77 -6.95 12.32 16.35
N LEU A 78 -7.37 13.16 15.38
CA LEU A 78 -8.44 12.78 14.44
C LEU A 78 -7.89 11.84 13.36
N ILE A 79 -6.70 12.13 12.83
CA ILE A 79 -6.02 11.26 11.86
C ILE A 79 -5.87 9.86 12.45
N GLU A 80 -5.37 9.73 13.68
CA GLU A 80 -5.21 8.44 14.36
C GLU A 80 -6.54 7.68 14.47
N GLN A 81 -7.61 8.37 14.87
CA GLN A 81 -8.96 7.76 14.96
C GLN A 81 -9.46 7.25 13.62
N VAL A 82 -9.18 7.97 12.52
CA VAL A 82 -9.55 7.54 11.17
C VAL A 82 -8.69 6.36 10.72
N VAL A 83 -7.36 6.47 10.88
CA VAL A 83 -6.38 5.44 10.50
C VAL A 83 -6.68 4.11 11.18
N ALA A 84 -7.03 4.13 12.47
CA ALA A 84 -7.39 2.92 13.22
C ALA A 84 -8.62 2.19 12.66
N ARG A 85 -9.39 2.82 11.77
CA ARG A 85 -10.57 2.23 11.12
C ARG A 85 -10.38 1.98 9.63
N LEU A 86 -9.27 2.43 9.03
CA LEU A 86 -9.02 2.18 7.61
C LEU A 86 -8.84 0.68 7.35
N PRO A 87 -9.36 0.16 6.24
CA PRO A 87 -9.11 -1.22 5.87
C PRO A 87 -7.63 -1.44 5.58
N ALA A 88 -7.11 -2.59 6.04
CA ALA A 88 -5.79 -3.04 5.63
C ALA A 88 -5.75 -3.32 4.12
N THR A 89 -4.56 -3.26 3.54
CA THR A 89 -4.34 -3.63 2.15
C THR A 89 -4.84 -5.07 1.90
N PRO A 90 -5.69 -5.29 0.87
CA PRO A 90 -6.28 -6.61 0.64
C PRO A 90 -5.23 -7.64 0.22
N SER A 91 -5.41 -8.87 0.68
CA SER A 91 -4.63 -10.04 0.25
C SER A 91 -5.28 -10.69 -0.98
N ALA A 92 -4.46 -11.34 -1.81
CA ALA A 92 -4.92 -12.05 -3.01
C ALA A 92 -5.64 -13.38 -2.74
N SER A 93 -6.10 -13.64 -1.51
CA SER A 93 -6.71 -14.90 -1.10
C SER A 93 -8.23 -14.77 -0.98
N GLY A 94 -8.95 -15.79 -1.46
CA GLY A 94 -10.42 -15.84 -1.42
C GLY A 94 -11.08 -15.30 -2.69
N GLU A 95 -12.41 -15.24 -2.65
CA GLU A 95 -13.28 -14.78 -3.73
C GLU A 95 -13.11 -13.28 -3.99
N PHE A 96 -12.96 -12.91 -5.26
CA PHE A 96 -12.61 -11.54 -5.64
C PHE A 96 -13.72 -10.53 -5.31
N ASP A 97 -14.97 -10.86 -5.62
CA ASP A 97 -16.11 -9.98 -5.41
C ASP A 97 -16.33 -9.68 -3.93
N LEU A 98 -16.11 -10.70 -3.07
CA LEU A 98 -16.16 -10.55 -1.63
C LEU A 98 -15.00 -9.68 -1.10
N LEU A 99 -13.79 -9.82 -1.66
CA LEU A 99 -12.64 -8.97 -1.33
C LEU A 99 -12.93 -7.50 -1.64
N VAL A 100 -13.40 -7.21 -2.86
CA VAL A 100 -13.74 -5.85 -3.31
C VAL A 100 -14.84 -5.26 -2.42
N SER A 101 -15.95 -6.00 -2.25
CA SER A 101 -17.09 -5.55 -1.45
C SER A 101 -16.72 -5.27 0.00
N ARG A 102 -15.93 -6.15 0.62
CA ARG A 102 -15.48 -5.99 2.01
C ARG A 102 -14.56 -4.79 2.18
N TYR A 103 -13.60 -4.62 1.28
CA TYR A 103 -12.67 -3.49 1.34
C TYR A 103 -13.39 -2.15 1.13
N LEU A 104 -14.24 -2.05 0.10
CA LEU A 104 -14.99 -0.83 -0.19
C LEU A 104 -15.96 -0.48 0.94
N ARG A 105 -16.67 -1.47 1.51
CA ARG A 105 -17.52 -1.24 2.68
C ARG A 105 -16.74 -0.69 3.86
N ALA A 106 -15.62 -1.33 4.23
CA ALA A 106 -14.79 -0.87 5.33
C ALA A 106 -14.22 0.54 5.09
N ALA A 107 -13.82 0.86 3.85
CA ALA A 107 -13.40 2.21 3.48
C ALA A 107 -14.54 3.23 3.63
N CYS A 108 -15.74 2.92 3.12
CA CYS A 108 -16.92 3.76 3.29
C CYS A 108 -17.25 3.98 4.78
N ASP A 109 -17.26 2.92 5.58
CA ASP A 109 -17.56 3.00 7.02
C ASP A 109 -16.55 3.87 7.78
N ALA A 110 -15.27 3.79 7.41
CA ALA A 110 -14.21 4.62 8.00
C ALA A 110 -14.36 6.10 7.61
N LEU A 111 -14.66 6.38 6.34
CA LEU A 111 -14.85 7.75 5.83
C LEU A 111 -16.19 8.36 6.27
N ALA A 112 -17.20 7.56 6.60
CA ALA A 112 -18.48 8.04 7.12
C ALA A 112 -18.41 8.51 8.58
N GLN A 113 -17.34 8.16 9.31
CA GLN A 113 -17.17 8.53 10.71
C GLN A 113 -17.14 10.05 10.91
N THR A 114 -17.69 10.51 12.03
CA THR A 114 -17.64 11.92 12.43
C THR A 114 -16.21 12.46 12.46
N ALA A 115 -15.25 11.65 12.92
CA ALA A 115 -13.84 12.03 12.98
C ALA A 115 -13.25 12.37 11.59
N HIS A 116 -13.55 11.57 10.57
CA HIS A 116 -13.11 11.84 9.20
C HIS A 116 -13.76 13.11 8.65
N ARG A 117 -15.07 13.28 8.83
CA ARG A 117 -15.79 14.48 8.37
C ARG A 117 -15.24 15.77 8.97
N GLU A 118 -14.98 15.77 10.28
CA GLU A 118 -14.35 16.91 10.96
C GLU A 118 -12.95 17.20 10.43
N LEU A 119 -12.16 16.15 10.20
CA LEU A 119 -10.80 16.28 9.66
C LEU A 119 -10.82 16.80 8.22
N ALA A 120 -11.65 16.24 7.35
CA ALA A 120 -11.81 16.66 5.96
C ALA A 120 -12.30 18.12 5.85
N GLN A 121 -13.21 18.54 6.73
CA GLN A 121 -13.59 19.94 6.84
C GLN A 121 -12.41 20.83 7.24
N SER A 122 -11.60 20.40 8.21
CA SER A 122 -10.43 21.14 8.65
C SER A 122 -9.37 21.24 7.54
N VAL A 123 -9.14 20.17 6.77
CA VAL A 123 -8.23 20.18 5.60
C VAL A 123 -8.71 21.19 4.56
N ARG A 124 -10.01 21.22 4.25
CA ARG A 124 -10.58 22.20 3.30
C ARG A 124 -10.49 23.64 3.80
N ARG A 125 -10.76 23.87 5.09
CA ARG A 125 -10.79 25.22 5.67
C ARG A 125 -9.38 25.77 5.91
N ASP A 126 -8.49 24.94 6.43
CA ASP A 126 -7.22 25.38 7.03
C ASP A 126 -5.99 24.94 6.22
N GLY A 127 -6.16 24.08 5.20
CA GLY A 127 -5.03 23.44 4.50
C GLY A 127 -4.05 24.40 3.84
N GLU A 128 -4.51 25.53 3.31
CA GLU A 128 -3.63 26.56 2.74
C GLU A 128 -2.74 27.22 3.79
N ARG A 129 -3.28 27.43 5.01
CA ARG A 129 -2.56 28.03 6.14
C ARG A 129 -1.69 27.01 6.88
N GLU A 130 -2.10 25.75 6.84
CA GLU A 130 -1.47 24.63 7.55
C GLU A 130 -1.08 23.51 6.56
N PRO A 131 -0.03 23.69 5.73
CA PRO A 131 0.33 22.71 4.69
C PRO A 131 0.62 21.30 5.23
N TRP A 132 1.11 21.21 6.47
CA TRP A 132 1.35 19.93 7.14
C TRP A 132 0.06 19.12 7.31
N LEU A 133 -1.11 19.76 7.43
CA LEU A 133 -2.39 19.09 7.58
C LEU A 133 -2.80 18.38 6.29
N ILE A 134 -2.56 19.02 5.13
CA ILE A 134 -2.77 18.40 3.81
C ILE A 134 -1.85 17.20 3.65
N ALA A 135 -0.55 17.37 3.94
CA ALA A 135 0.43 16.29 3.83
C ALA A 135 0.06 15.11 4.75
N ALA A 136 -0.23 15.38 6.02
CA ALA A 136 -0.59 14.35 6.99
C ALA A 136 -1.89 13.62 6.62
N TYR A 137 -2.91 14.35 6.13
CA TYR A 137 -4.14 13.75 5.62
C TYR A 137 -3.88 12.86 4.40
N SER A 138 -3.04 13.34 3.47
CA SER A 138 -2.69 12.60 2.27
C SER A 138 -1.96 11.30 2.59
N ASP A 139 -0.88 11.40 3.37
CA ASP A 139 -0.01 10.26 3.70
C ASP A 139 -0.70 9.22 4.59
N SER A 140 -1.59 9.66 5.48
CA SER A 140 -2.22 8.77 6.45
C SER A 140 -3.54 8.17 5.98
N ILE A 141 -4.26 8.83 5.05
CA ILE A 141 -5.62 8.45 4.69
C ILE A 141 -5.77 8.22 3.18
N THR A 142 -5.54 9.24 2.36
CA THR A 142 -5.85 9.12 0.92
C THR A 142 -4.90 8.15 0.23
N ARG A 143 -3.60 8.26 0.49
CA ARG A 143 -2.59 7.41 -0.16
C ARG A 143 -2.72 5.93 0.22
N PRO A 144 -2.90 5.54 1.50
CA PRO A 144 -3.16 4.13 1.84
C PRO A 144 -4.42 3.57 1.18
N LEU A 145 -5.50 4.36 1.10
CA LEU A 145 -6.73 3.94 0.43
C LEU A 145 -6.52 3.75 -1.08
N ALA A 146 -5.82 4.68 -1.74
CA ALA A 146 -5.45 4.57 -3.17
C ALA A 146 -4.64 3.29 -3.43
N ILE A 147 -3.62 3.02 -2.60
CA ILE A 147 -2.78 1.82 -2.72
C ILE A 147 -3.63 0.54 -2.57
N GLY A 148 -4.57 0.50 -1.62
CA GLY A 148 -5.42 -0.69 -1.46
C GLY A 148 -6.40 -0.88 -2.62
N LEU A 149 -6.93 0.20 -3.21
CA LEU A 149 -7.76 0.15 -4.42
C LEU A 149 -6.95 -0.33 -5.63
N GLU A 150 -5.76 0.22 -5.83
CA GLU A 150 -4.82 -0.21 -6.88
C GLU A 150 -4.49 -1.70 -6.74
N HIS A 151 -4.23 -2.17 -5.51
CA HIS A 151 -4.01 -3.59 -5.25
C HIS A 151 -5.21 -4.47 -5.62
N LEU A 152 -6.45 -4.04 -5.36
CA LEU A 152 -7.64 -4.78 -5.80
C LEU A 152 -7.72 -4.84 -7.33
N LEU A 153 -7.47 -3.72 -8.01
CA LEU A 153 -7.47 -3.68 -9.47
C LEU A 153 -6.42 -4.63 -10.05
N LEU A 154 -5.21 -4.61 -9.50
CA LEU A 154 -4.15 -5.53 -9.91
C LEU A 154 -4.54 -7.00 -9.67
N ILE A 155 -5.12 -7.34 -8.52
CA ILE A 155 -5.63 -8.71 -8.26
C ILE A 155 -6.68 -9.10 -9.31
N GLY A 156 -7.60 -8.19 -9.65
CA GLY A 156 -8.64 -8.41 -10.66
C GLY A 156 -8.05 -8.64 -12.06
N ILE A 157 -7.10 -7.79 -12.46
CA ILE A 157 -6.37 -7.91 -13.74
C ILE A 157 -5.64 -9.26 -13.82
N PHE A 158 -4.90 -9.64 -12.78
CA PHE A 158 -4.18 -10.92 -12.75
C PHE A 158 -5.08 -12.15 -12.79
N ARG A 159 -6.33 -12.03 -12.33
CA ARG A 159 -7.33 -13.10 -12.40
C ARG A 159 -8.16 -13.06 -13.69
N GLY A 160 -7.91 -12.11 -14.60
CA GLY A 160 -8.69 -11.93 -15.82
C GLY A 160 -10.12 -11.42 -15.57
N LEU A 161 -10.38 -10.82 -14.40
CA LEU A 161 -11.72 -10.35 -13.99
C LEU A 161 -11.94 -8.86 -14.28
N VAL A 162 -10.86 -8.10 -14.48
CA VAL A 162 -10.89 -6.65 -14.69
C VAL A 162 -9.92 -6.30 -15.81
N SER A 163 -10.31 -5.40 -16.71
CA SER A 163 -9.43 -4.85 -17.74
C SER A 163 -9.28 -3.35 -17.54
N VAL A 164 -8.11 -2.93 -17.08
CA VAL A 164 -7.77 -1.52 -16.82
C VAL A 164 -6.33 -1.28 -17.26
N THR A 165 -6.12 -0.30 -18.13
CA THR A 165 -4.79 0.04 -18.68
C THR A 165 -3.88 0.68 -17.64
N ASP A 166 -4.42 1.56 -16.79
CA ASP A 166 -3.69 2.27 -15.75
C ASP A 166 -4.39 2.07 -14.39
N PRO A 167 -4.01 1.04 -13.62
CA PRO A 167 -4.66 0.72 -12.36
C PRO A 167 -4.43 1.79 -11.28
N ALA A 168 -3.30 2.51 -11.32
CA ALA A 168 -3.01 3.58 -10.36
C ALA A 168 -3.94 4.78 -10.58
N ARG A 169 -4.04 5.25 -11.83
CA ARG A 169 -4.97 6.34 -12.18
C ARG A 169 -6.42 5.95 -11.89
N ARG A 170 -6.81 4.71 -12.21
CA ARG A 170 -8.16 4.23 -11.91
C ARG A 170 -8.43 4.16 -10.41
N ALA A 171 -7.44 3.81 -9.60
CA ALA A 171 -7.56 3.83 -8.14
C ALA A 171 -7.77 5.25 -7.60
N ASP A 172 -7.05 6.24 -8.14
CA ASP A 172 -7.22 7.65 -7.79
C ASP A 172 -8.63 8.15 -8.16
N ASP A 173 -9.15 7.79 -9.34
CA ASP A 173 -10.52 8.13 -9.76
C ASP A 173 -11.59 7.52 -8.82
N LEU A 174 -11.40 6.26 -8.43
CA LEU A 174 -12.29 5.57 -7.48
C LEU A 174 -12.22 6.20 -6.09
N LEU A 175 -11.02 6.58 -5.64
CA LEU A 175 -10.82 7.27 -4.38
C LEU A 175 -11.49 8.65 -4.36
N ALA A 176 -11.37 9.42 -5.45
CA ALA A 176 -12.04 10.71 -5.57
C ALA A 176 -13.56 10.56 -5.40
N ARG A 177 -14.17 9.56 -6.03
CA ARG A 177 -15.61 9.23 -5.89
C ARG A 177 -15.98 8.79 -4.46
N LEU A 178 -15.12 8.00 -3.81
CA LEU A 178 -15.29 7.60 -2.41
C LEU A 178 -15.31 8.82 -1.48
N LEU A 179 -14.34 9.72 -1.63
CA LEU A 179 -14.21 10.93 -0.81
C LEU A 179 -15.36 11.92 -1.05
N GLU A 180 -15.79 12.08 -2.30
CA GLU A 180 -16.93 12.92 -2.66
C GLU A 180 -18.21 12.43 -1.96
N LYS A 181 -18.48 11.12 -2.01
CA LYS A 181 -19.65 10.52 -1.38
C LYS A 181 -19.62 10.59 0.14
N ALA A 182 -18.46 10.36 0.76
CA ALA A 182 -18.29 10.46 2.21
C ALA A 182 -18.61 11.87 2.75
N GLY A 183 -18.43 12.90 1.91
CA GLY A 183 -18.78 14.29 2.24
C GLY A 183 -20.28 14.61 2.21
N ARG A 184 -21.11 13.81 1.51
CA ARG A 184 -22.55 14.07 1.39
C ARG A 184 -23.29 13.53 2.62
N ARG A 185 -24.13 14.35 3.26
CA ARG A 185 -25.03 13.90 4.32
C ARG A 185 -26.25 13.19 3.70
N GLY A 186 -26.57 11.98 4.15
CA GLY A 186 -27.89 11.37 3.95
C GLY A 186 -28.10 10.49 2.71
N GLY A 187 -27.05 9.89 2.12
CA GLY A 187 -27.24 8.86 1.09
C GLY A 187 -27.35 7.45 1.67
N ASP A 188 -28.10 6.56 1.01
CA ASP A 188 -28.14 5.13 1.33
C ASP A 188 -26.74 4.50 1.13
N PRO A 189 -26.08 4.00 2.19
CA PRO A 189 -24.76 3.38 2.10
C PRO A 189 -24.70 2.19 1.14
N LEU A 190 -25.79 1.42 1.02
CA LEU A 190 -25.83 0.25 0.15
C LEU A 190 -25.87 0.65 -1.33
N GLN A 191 -26.69 1.63 -1.68
CA GLN A 191 -26.70 2.18 -3.04
C GLN A 191 -25.36 2.85 -3.40
N GLN A 192 -24.70 3.50 -2.43
CA GLN A 192 -23.37 4.06 -2.63
C GLN A 192 -22.32 3.00 -2.92
N LEU A 193 -22.32 1.93 -2.13
CA LEU A 193 -21.42 0.78 -2.30
C LEU A 193 -21.66 0.11 -3.66
N ARG A 194 -22.92 -0.14 -4.02
CA ARG A 194 -23.29 -0.73 -5.31
C ARG A 194 -22.73 0.07 -6.48
N MET A 195 -22.95 1.39 -6.51
CA MET A 195 -22.40 2.25 -7.55
C MET A 195 -20.86 2.23 -7.60
N LEU A 196 -20.19 2.06 -6.47
CA LEU A 196 -18.72 1.98 -6.43
C LEU A 196 -18.20 0.64 -6.95
N VAL A 197 -18.90 -0.44 -6.62
CA VAL A 197 -18.63 -1.78 -7.17
C VAL A 197 -18.85 -1.76 -8.69
N GLU A 198 -19.95 -1.20 -9.18
CA GLU A 198 -20.21 -1.03 -10.62
C GLU A 198 -19.12 -0.17 -11.30
N ALA A 199 -18.71 0.94 -10.67
CA ALA A 199 -17.60 1.74 -11.17
C ALA A 199 -16.26 0.98 -11.14
N PHE A 200 -16.07 0.05 -10.21
CA PHE A 200 -14.85 -0.73 -10.07
C PHE A 200 -14.64 -1.68 -11.27
N TYR A 201 -15.67 -2.45 -11.65
CA TYR A 201 -15.59 -3.35 -12.82
C TYR A 201 -15.62 -2.60 -14.16
N GLY A 202 -15.94 -1.30 -14.13
CA GLY A 202 -16.21 -0.52 -15.33
C GLY A 202 -17.63 -0.76 -15.79
N SER A 203 -18.31 0.31 -16.22
CA SER A 203 -19.52 0.16 -17.03
C SER A 203 -19.09 -0.54 -18.30
N GLY A 204 -19.36 -1.85 -18.43
CA GLY A 204 -19.02 -2.66 -19.59
C GLY A 204 -19.72 -2.25 -20.90
N ALA A 205 -20.21 -1.02 -21.00
CA ALA A 205 -20.89 -0.49 -22.17
C ALA A 205 -19.95 -0.25 -23.37
N ASP A 206 -18.62 -0.12 -23.15
CA ASP A 206 -17.66 0.09 -24.25
C ASP A 206 -16.83 -1.16 -24.62
N ALA A 207 -17.03 -2.31 -23.95
CA ALA A 207 -16.25 -3.52 -24.19
C ALA A 207 -16.85 -4.46 -25.27
N SER A 208 -17.91 -4.06 -25.98
CA SER A 208 -18.58 -4.88 -27.00
C SER A 208 -18.29 -4.48 -28.45
N ARG A 209 -17.20 -3.75 -28.73
CA ARG A 209 -16.71 -3.60 -30.11
C ARG A 209 -15.28 -4.14 -30.24
N GLU A 210 -15.22 -5.32 -30.86
CA GLU A 210 -14.09 -5.86 -31.60
C GLU A 210 -12.93 -6.45 -30.78
N CYS A 211 -13.17 -7.62 -30.22
CA CYS A 211 -12.15 -8.68 -30.27
C CYS A 211 -12.81 -9.97 -30.77
N GLY A 212 -12.79 -10.13 -32.10
CA GLY A 212 -13.06 -11.42 -32.72
C GLY A 212 -11.96 -12.40 -32.31
N VAL A 213 -12.25 -13.27 -31.37
CA VAL A 213 -11.40 -14.42 -31.04
C VAL A 213 -11.64 -15.46 -32.13
N SER A 214 -10.86 -15.37 -33.20
CA SER A 214 -10.70 -16.45 -34.17
C SER A 214 -9.94 -17.58 -33.50
N GLY A 215 -10.54 -18.76 -33.45
CA GLY A 215 -9.94 -19.97 -32.90
C GLY A 215 -8.70 -20.38 -33.69
N ALA A 216 -7.63 -20.71 -32.97
CA ALA A 216 -6.52 -21.46 -33.51
C ALA A 216 -6.21 -22.64 -32.56
N SER A 217 -6.35 -23.83 -33.12
CA SER A 217 -6.06 -25.14 -32.55
C SER A 217 -4.58 -25.27 -32.13
N PRO A 218 -4.22 -26.11 -31.14
CA PRO A 218 -2.86 -26.21 -30.63
C PRO A 218 -2.00 -27.05 -31.58
N ALA A 219 -0.96 -26.44 -32.15
CA ALA A 219 0.07 -27.14 -32.89
C ALA A 219 1.46 -26.78 -32.34
N THR A 220 2.07 -27.79 -31.74
CA THR A 220 3.50 -28.15 -31.75
C THR A 220 4.49 -27.31 -30.91
N ASP A 221 5.08 -28.02 -29.96
CA ASP A 221 6.17 -27.71 -29.04
C ASP A 221 7.48 -27.35 -29.79
N GLU A 222 7.63 -26.07 -30.15
CA GLU A 222 8.93 -25.48 -30.46
C GLU A 222 9.57 -24.99 -29.15
N ARG A 223 10.71 -25.60 -28.79
CA ARG A 223 11.46 -25.35 -27.54
C ARG A 223 11.77 -23.86 -27.36
N ARG A 224 10.94 -23.18 -26.57
CA ARG A 224 11.06 -21.76 -26.22
C ARG A 224 12.31 -21.50 -25.37
N PRO A 225 12.93 -20.31 -25.48
CA PRO A 225 14.17 -19.98 -24.78
C PRO A 225 13.91 -19.79 -23.28
N VAL A 226 14.02 -20.89 -22.54
CA VAL A 226 13.96 -20.90 -21.08
C VAL A 226 15.35 -20.62 -20.52
N ILE A 227 15.54 -19.49 -19.85
CA ILE A 227 16.81 -19.18 -19.17
C ILE A 227 16.78 -19.81 -17.78
N ARG A 228 17.74 -20.71 -17.50
CA ARG A 228 17.88 -21.37 -16.19
C ARG A 228 19.14 -20.88 -15.47
N ARG A 229 18.98 -20.48 -14.21
CA ARG A 229 20.08 -20.14 -13.28
C ARG A 229 19.83 -20.80 -11.93
N GLY A 230 20.50 -21.93 -11.71
CA GLY A 230 20.25 -22.76 -10.52
C GLY A 230 18.81 -23.25 -10.49
N ALA A 231 18.12 -23.01 -9.39
CA ALA A 231 16.70 -23.32 -9.21
C ALA A 231 15.75 -22.29 -9.85
N LEU A 232 16.27 -21.16 -10.34
CA LEU A 232 15.48 -20.11 -10.97
C LEU A 232 15.34 -20.36 -12.48
N THR A 233 14.10 -20.29 -12.97
CA THR A 233 13.75 -20.48 -14.38
C THR A 233 12.94 -19.27 -14.85
N LEU A 234 13.30 -18.73 -16.01
CA LEU A 234 12.62 -17.62 -16.66
C LEU A 234 12.07 -18.08 -18.02
N ASP A 235 10.76 -17.97 -18.20
CA ASP A 235 10.09 -18.00 -19.50
C ASP A 235 9.81 -16.56 -19.94
N ARG A 236 9.91 -16.28 -21.23
CA ARG A 236 9.78 -14.93 -21.80
C ARG A 236 8.44 -14.72 -22.50
N ASP A 237 7.74 -15.80 -22.86
CA ASP A 237 6.48 -15.70 -23.61
C ASP A 237 5.48 -16.80 -23.20
N PRO A 238 4.67 -16.54 -22.15
CA PRO A 238 4.59 -15.29 -21.36
C PRO A 238 5.75 -15.12 -20.37
N LEU A 239 5.99 -13.87 -19.90
CA LEU A 239 7.02 -13.59 -18.89
C LEU A 239 6.67 -14.26 -17.55
N GLU A 240 7.24 -15.44 -17.31
CA GLU A 240 6.96 -16.27 -16.14
C GLU A 240 8.26 -16.62 -15.41
N ILE A 241 8.26 -16.46 -14.08
CA ILE A 241 9.42 -16.79 -13.25
C ILE A 241 9.05 -17.93 -12.32
N ARG A 242 9.84 -19.00 -12.36
CA ARG A 242 9.67 -20.19 -11.53
C ARG A 242 10.88 -20.41 -10.63
N TRP A 243 10.64 -20.81 -9.39
CA TRP A 243 11.65 -21.27 -8.45
C TRP A 243 11.43 -22.75 -8.14
N GLN A 244 12.44 -23.59 -8.37
CA GLN A 244 12.33 -25.05 -8.25
C GLN A 244 11.12 -25.61 -9.02
N GLY A 245 10.86 -25.07 -10.21
CA GLY A 245 9.71 -25.43 -11.03
C GLY A 245 8.36 -24.84 -10.58
N ARG A 246 8.28 -24.16 -9.43
CA ARG A 246 7.07 -23.50 -8.93
C ARG A 246 6.98 -22.05 -9.42
N ALA A 247 5.90 -21.70 -10.09
CA ALA A 247 5.62 -20.32 -10.50
C ALA A 247 5.54 -19.37 -9.30
N ILE A 248 6.26 -18.25 -9.37
CA ILE A 248 6.20 -17.17 -8.40
C ILE A 248 5.35 -16.05 -8.98
N ALA A 249 4.26 -15.73 -8.29
CA ALA A 249 3.36 -14.65 -8.68
C ALA A 249 3.99 -13.27 -8.43
N LEU A 250 4.72 -12.76 -9.42
CA LEU A 250 5.33 -11.42 -9.42
C LEU A 250 4.42 -10.42 -10.15
N SER A 251 4.46 -9.14 -9.74
CA SER A 251 3.87 -8.06 -10.55
C SER A 251 4.65 -7.87 -11.87
N PRO A 252 4.16 -7.11 -12.87
CA PRO A 252 4.88 -6.98 -14.14
C PRO A 252 6.24 -6.30 -13.94
N ILE A 253 6.28 -5.25 -13.12
CA ILE A 253 7.51 -4.56 -12.72
C ILE A 253 8.45 -5.48 -11.96
N GLU A 254 7.94 -6.25 -11.00
CA GLU A 254 8.75 -7.20 -10.24
C GLU A 254 9.33 -8.29 -11.15
N ALA A 255 8.52 -8.82 -12.08
CA ALA A 255 8.94 -9.83 -13.04
C ALA A 255 10.01 -9.28 -14.00
N ARG A 256 9.87 -8.04 -14.46
CA ARG A 256 10.87 -7.36 -15.30
C ARG A 256 12.18 -7.13 -14.55
N ILE A 257 12.13 -6.68 -13.29
CA ILE A 257 13.31 -6.51 -12.44
C ILE A 257 14.06 -7.84 -12.29
N VAL A 258 13.33 -8.92 -11.99
CA VAL A 258 13.94 -10.24 -11.83
C VAL A 258 14.46 -10.79 -13.16
N ALA A 259 13.73 -10.60 -14.27
CA ALA A 259 14.19 -10.99 -15.60
C ALA A 259 15.50 -10.30 -15.99
N GLU A 260 15.59 -8.98 -15.77
CA GLU A 260 16.82 -8.21 -16.00
C GLU A 260 18.00 -8.77 -15.18
N LEU A 261 17.75 -9.13 -13.91
CA LEU A 261 18.77 -9.75 -13.04
C LEU A 261 19.14 -11.18 -13.48
N VAL A 262 18.18 -11.96 -13.97
CA VAL A 262 18.41 -13.32 -14.49
C VAL A 262 19.21 -13.27 -15.78
N GLU A 263 18.97 -12.30 -16.64
CA GLU A 263 19.65 -12.20 -17.93
C GLU A 263 21.09 -11.69 -17.77
N ARG A 264 21.26 -10.61 -17.02
CA ARG A 264 22.55 -9.91 -16.92
C ARG A 264 23.36 -10.32 -15.69
N GLY A 265 22.75 -10.99 -14.73
CA GLY A 265 23.35 -11.32 -13.43
C GLY A 265 23.50 -10.13 -12.47
N ARG A 266 23.40 -8.90 -12.98
CA ARG A 266 23.60 -7.67 -12.23
C ARG A 266 22.93 -6.49 -12.96
N ALA A 267 22.43 -5.53 -12.22
CA ALA A 267 21.82 -4.31 -12.73
C ALA A 267 22.15 -3.11 -11.83
N THR A 268 22.49 -1.96 -12.43
CA THR A 268 22.78 -0.73 -11.68
C THR A 268 21.50 -0.12 -11.11
N SER A 269 21.64 0.72 -10.09
CA SER A 269 20.49 1.45 -9.53
C SER A 269 19.74 2.27 -10.59
N ALA A 270 20.48 2.88 -11.52
CA ALA A 270 19.90 3.66 -12.62
C ALA A 270 19.13 2.77 -13.61
N GLN A 271 19.64 1.59 -13.94
CA GLN A 271 18.95 0.63 -14.82
C GLN A 271 17.63 0.16 -14.21
N ILE A 272 17.62 -0.16 -12.92
CA ILE A 272 16.39 -0.56 -12.22
C ILE A 272 15.39 0.59 -12.15
N GLN A 273 15.85 1.80 -11.88
CA GLN A 273 14.98 2.98 -11.89
C GLN A 273 14.42 3.28 -13.28
N ALA A 274 15.22 3.15 -14.34
CA ALA A 274 14.78 3.31 -15.72
C ALA A 274 13.74 2.25 -16.10
N LEU A 275 13.92 0.99 -15.67
CA LEU A 275 12.95 -0.09 -15.87
C LEU A 275 11.65 0.19 -15.13
N ILE A 276 11.72 0.60 -13.86
CA ILE A 276 10.53 1.01 -13.09
C ILE A 276 9.81 2.16 -13.78
N ALA A 277 10.54 3.16 -14.28
CA ALA A 277 9.97 4.31 -14.97
C ALA A 277 9.34 3.93 -16.33
N ALA A 278 9.97 3.03 -17.09
CA ALA A 278 9.45 2.53 -18.36
C ALA A 278 8.12 1.79 -18.20
N GLU A 279 7.92 1.14 -17.06
CA GLU A 279 6.68 0.45 -16.69
C GLU A 279 5.71 1.36 -15.90
N GLY A 280 5.92 2.68 -15.93
CA GLY A 280 5.03 3.68 -15.31
C GLY A 280 5.13 3.83 -13.79
N GLY A 281 6.09 3.16 -13.15
CA GLY A 281 6.34 3.23 -11.71
C GLY A 281 7.18 4.45 -11.29
N ARG A 282 7.06 4.86 -10.02
CA ARG A 282 7.91 5.91 -9.43
C ARG A 282 9.26 5.35 -9.02
N THR A 283 10.36 5.98 -9.44
CA THR A 283 11.74 5.53 -9.15
C THR A 283 12.07 5.41 -7.65
N SER A 284 11.39 6.18 -6.79
CA SER A 284 11.51 6.13 -5.33
C SER A 284 10.95 4.85 -4.69
N THR A 285 10.25 4.00 -5.45
CA THR A 285 9.64 2.76 -4.96
C THR A 285 10.52 1.52 -5.16
N ARG A 286 11.76 1.68 -5.67
CA ARG A 286 12.72 0.59 -5.88
C ARG A 286 12.83 -0.33 -4.66
N ASP A 287 13.04 0.25 -3.48
CA ASP A 287 13.28 -0.53 -2.26
C ASP A 287 12.02 -1.29 -1.82
N VAL A 288 10.83 -0.78 -2.15
CA VAL A 288 9.54 -1.46 -1.94
C VAL A 288 9.41 -2.67 -2.86
N PHE A 289 9.74 -2.53 -4.14
CA PHE A 289 9.74 -3.66 -5.07
C PHE A 289 10.73 -4.74 -4.64
N LEU A 290 11.93 -4.34 -4.20
CA LEU A 290 12.93 -5.30 -3.71
C LEU A 290 12.48 -6.05 -2.47
N TYR A 291 11.89 -5.34 -1.51
CA TYR A 291 11.29 -5.95 -0.33
C TYR A 291 10.21 -6.97 -0.71
N ARG A 292 9.31 -6.63 -1.65
CA ARG A 292 8.23 -7.52 -2.12
C ARG A 292 8.76 -8.74 -2.85
N ILE A 293 9.73 -8.57 -3.75
CA ILE A 293 10.39 -9.66 -4.47
C ILE A 293 11.02 -10.63 -3.45
N ARG A 294 11.87 -10.13 -2.55
CA ARG A 294 12.52 -10.95 -1.51
C ARG A 294 11.51 -11.73 -0.68
N ARG A 295 10.42 -11.08 -0.27
CA ARG A 295 9.36 -11.73 0.51
C ARG A 295 8.68 -12.86 -0.27
N LYS A 296 8.33 -12.65 -1.55
CA LYS A 296 7.69 -13.66 -2.40
C LYS A 296 8.61 -14.86 -2.67
N PHE A 297 9.90 -14.61 -2.85
CA PHE A 297 10.90 -15.66 -2.99
C PHE A 297 11.11 -16.43 -1.68
N ALA A 298 11.18 -15.76 -0.53
CA ALA A 298 11.27 -16.40 0.77
C ALA A 298 10.04 -17.30 1.06
N GLN A 299 8.84 -16.86 0.67
CA GLN A 299 7.61 -17.68 0.75
C GLN A 299 7.65 -18.92 -0.16
N ALA A 300 8.39 -18.87 -1.26
CA ALA A 300 8.65 -20.01 -2.13
C ALA A 300 9.82 -20.89 -1.65
N GLY A 301 10.38 -20.63 -0.46
CA GLY A 301 11.50 -21.37 0.11
C GLY A 301 12.85 -21.02 -0.51
N ALA A 302 12.94 -19.91 -1.25
CA ALA A 302 14.20 -19.45 -1.82
C ALA A 302 15.03 -18.68 -0.77
N PRO A 303 16.34 -18.96 -0.64
CA PRO A 303 17.26 -18.11 0.10
C PRO A 303 17.34 -16.72 -0.57
N ASP A 304 17.82 -15.69 0.13
CA ASP A 304 17.88 -14.33 -0.43
C ASP A 304 18.72 -14.28 -1.72
N LEU A 305 18.01 -14.20 -2.85
CA LEU A 305 18.56 -14.29 -4.22
C LEU A 305 19.15 -12.97 -4.72
N ILE A 306 18.73 -11.86 -4.14
CA ILE A 306 19.08 -10.52 -4.62
C ILE A 306 19.99 -9.86 -3.61
N GLU A 307 21.26 -9.72 -3.97
CA GLU A 307 22.25 -9.00 -3.18
C GLU A 307 22.25 -7.51 -3.56
N THR A 308 22.18 -6.64 -2.56
CA THR A 308 22.32 -5.20 -2.76
C THR A 308 23.78 -4.81 -2.62
N VAL A 309 24.41 -4.36 -3.71
CA VAL A 309 25.79 -3.89 -3.71
C VAL A 309 25.78 -2.38 -3.44
N LYS A 310 26.26 -1.98 -2.26
CA LYS A 310 26.25 -0.58 -1.80
C LYS A 310 26.95 0.32 -2.84
N GLY A 311 26.26 1.38 -3.27
CA GLY A 311 26.76 2.34 -4.25
C GLY A 311 26.70 1.89 -5.72
N TRP A 312 26.25 0.67 -6.02
CA TRP A 312 26.22 0.15 -7.39
C TRP A 312 24.82 -0.25 -7.85
N GLY A 313 24.16 -1.16 -7.14
CA GLY A 313 22.85 -1.67 -7.56
C GLY A 313 22.55 -3.05 -7.01
N LEU A 314 22.07 -3.94 -7.88
CA LEU A 314 21.57 -5.26 -7.54
C LEU A 314 22.34 -6.34 -8.29
N LYS A 315 22.61 -7.45 -7.60
CA LYS A 315 23.26 -8.62 -8.17
C LYS A 315 22.48 -9.87 -7.81
N LEU A 316 22.37 -10.79 -8.76
CA LEU A 316 21.86 -12.13 -8.47
C LEU A 316 22.95 -12.91 -7.73
N ARG A 317 22.66 -13.40 -6.52
CA ARG A 317 23.61 -14.23 -5.77
C ARG A 317 23.81 -15.54 -6.55
N PRO A 318 25.06 -15.97 -6.81
CA PRO A 318 25.30 -17.27 -7.41
C PRO A 318 24.81 -18.34 -6.45
N GLN A 319 23.87 -19.17 -6.91
CA GLN A 319 23.46 -20.34 -6.15
C GLN A 319 24.56 -21.38 -6.33
N GLU A 320 25.38 -21.56 -5.30
CA GLU A 320 26.33 -22.66 -5.26
C GLU A 320 25.51 -23.96 -5.29
N ALA A 321 25.53 -24.63 -6.46
CA ALA A 321 24.87 -25.90 -6.63
C ALA A 321 25.41 -26.84 -5.55
N ALA A 322 24.51 -27.46 -4.79
CA ALA A 322 24.84 -28.53 -3.86
C ALA A 322 25.61 -29.64 -4.61
N ARG A 323 26.94 -29.53 -4.64
CA ARG A 323 27.85 -30.65 -4.88
C ARG A 323 28.02 -31.32 -3.52
N SER A 324 27.20 -32.33 -3.22
CA SER A 324 27.53 -33.45 -2.31
C SER A 324 26.32 -34.35 -2.11
N SER A 325 26.23 -35.42 -2.89
CA SER A 325 25.84 -36.77 -2.42
C SER A 325 25.72 -37.77 -3.59
N VAL A 326 26.81 -37.98 -4.34
CA VAL A 326 27.07 -39.27 -5.03
C VAL A 326 28.59 -39.49 -5.08
N ILE A 327 29.24 -39.52 -3.92
CA ILE A 327 30.51 -40.25 -3.75
C ILE A 327 30.47 -40.86 -2.35
N SER A 328 30.65 -42.19 -2.28
CA SER A 328 30.82 -43.08 -1.12
C SER A 328 29.61 -43.93 -0.70
N GLU A 329 29.35 -44.98 -1.47
CA GLU A 329 29.13 -46.31 -0.89
C GLU A 329 29.97 -47.32 -1.69
N GLY A 330 31.24 -47.42 -1.29
CA GLY A 330 32.08 -48.56 -1.59
C GLY A 330 32.41 -49.24 -0.26
N VAL A 331 31.75 -50.35 0.04
CA VAL A 331 32.16 -51.30 1.08
C VAL A 331 32.05 -52.72 0.52
N GLN A 332 33.24 -53.25 0.23
CA GLN A 332 33.73 -54.63 0.40
C GLN A 332 32.98 -55.81 -0.22
N VAL A 333 33.61 -56.40 -1.25
CA VAL A 333 33.63 -57.85 -1.47
C VAL A 333 35.03 -58.36 -1.14
N VAL A 334 35.15 -59.08 -0.04
CA VAL A 334 36.32 -59.91 0.31
C VAL A 334 36.11 -61.30 -0.29
N ALA A 335 37.21 -61.85 -0.81
CA ALA A 335 37.33 -63.08 -1.56
C ALA A 335 36.83 -64.35 -0.81
N ALA A 336 36.31 -65.29 -1.59
CA ALA A 336 36.31 -66.72 -1.27
C ALA A 336 36.56 -67.50 -2.58
N SER A 337 37.81 -67.89 -2.80
CA SER A 337 38.25 -69.02 -3.64
C SER A 337 39.66 -69.37 -3.21
#